data_AF-A0AAE3AIN0-F1
#
_entry.id   AF-A0AAE3AIN0-F1
#
_cell.length_a   1.000
_cell.length_b   1.000
_cell.length_c   1.000
_cell.angle_alpha   90.00
_cell.angle_beta   90.00
_cell.angle_gamma   90.00
#
_symmetry.space_group_name_H-M   'P 1'
#
loop_
_entity.id
_entity.type
_entity.pdbx_description
1 polymer ?
#
loop_
_entity_poly.entity_id
_entity_poly.type
_entity_poly.pdbx_seq_one_letter_code
_entity_poly.pdbx_strand_id
1 'polypeptide(L)' 'MNDYISWGQEYLDEAERIKRRLLVIRAERDYDIAGEQAQRVQMLYTMYLECLVTGHALQKRGRRAVS' A
#
# COMPACT_ATOMS: atom_id res chain seq x y z
N MET A 1 -2.78 22.88 10.97
CA MET A 1 -1.39 22.36 10.99
C MET A 1 -1.36 21.17 10.05
N ASN A 2 -0.47 21.13 9.05
CA ASN A 2 -0.37 19.98 8.14
C ASN A 2 0.36 18.85 8.86
N ASP A 3 -0.38 17.84 9.31
CA ASP A 3 0.20 16.69 10.00
C ASP A 3 0.70 15.64 9.00
N TYR A 4 1.81 15.96 8.34
CA TYR A 4 2.46 15.06 7.39
C TYR A 4 2.92 13.74 8.03
N ILE A 5 3.14 13.70 9.35
CA ILE A 5 3.55 12.48 10.04
C ILE A 5 2.34 11.54 10.18
N SER A 6 1.22 12.05 10.69
CA SER A 6 0.00 11.24 10.83
C SER A 6 -0.55 10.80 9.48
N TRP A 7 -0.64 11.70 8.50
CA TRP A 7 -1.04 11.30 7.14
C TRP A 7 -0.09 10.26 6.55
N GLY A 8 1.22 10.42 6.74
CA GLY A 8 2.20 9.43 6.31
C GLY A 8 1.97 8.06 6.94
N GLN A 9 1.59 8.02 8.21
CA GLN A 9 1.28 6.78 8.91
C GLN A 9 0.00 6.11 8.38
N GLU A 10 -1.05 6.87 8.09
CA GLU A 10 -2.30 6.34 7.51
C GLU A 10 -2.05 5.59 6.19
N TYR A 11 -1.20 6.15 5.31
CA TYR A 11 -0.80 5.47 4.07
C TYR A 11 0.00 4.19 4.33
N LEU A 12 0.90 4.18 5.32
CA LEU A 12 1.68 2.98 5.65
C LEU A 12 0.80 1.88 6.27
N ASP A 13 -0.18 2.24 7.08
CA ASP A 13 -1.15 1.30 7.64
C ASP A 13 -2.02 0.68 6.53
N GLU A 14 -2.42 1.48 5.54
CA GLU A 14 -3.13 0.99 4.36
C GLU A 14 -2.26 0.05 3.51
N ALA A 15 -0.99 0.40 3.29
CA ALA A 15 -0.05 -0.48 2.61
C ALA A 15 0.04 -1.86 3.29
N GLU A 16 0.13 -1.89 4.62
CA GLU A 16 0.16 -3.15 5.37
C GLU A 16 -1.16 -3.93 5.29
N ARG A 17 -2.33 -3.24 5.26
CA ARG A 17 -3.63 -3.90 4.99
C ARG A 17 -3.65 -4.55 3.61
N ILE A 18 -3.21 -3.84 2.57
CA ILE A 18 -3.19 -4.34 1.19
C ILE A 18 -2.22 -5.52 1.06
N LYS A 19 -1.02 -5.42 1.65
CA LYS A 19 -0.02 -6.50 1.66
C LYS A 19 -0.57 -7.78 2.29
N ARG A 20 -1.25 -7.69 3.44
CA ARG A 20 -1.92 -8.85 4.05
C ARG A 20 -2.97 -9.46 3.12
N ARG A 21 -3.76 -8.63 2.44
CA ARG A 21 -4.77 -9.11 1.48
C ARG A 21 -4.15 -9.81 0.27
N LEU A 22 -3.04 -9.27 -0.26
CA LEU A 22 -2.28 -9.88 -1.35
C LEU A 22 -1.75 -11.27 -0.99
N LEU A 23 -1.28 -11.46 0.25
CA LEU A 23 -0.82 -12.77 0.72
C LEU A 23 -1.95 -13.81 0.74
N VAL A 24 -3.15 -13.41 1.15
CA VAL A 24 -4.34 -14.28 1.13
C VAL A 24 -4.69 -14.66 -0.30
N ILE A 25 -4.81 -13.67 -1.20
CA ILE A 25 -5.19 -13.91 -2.60
C ILE A 25 -4.15 -14.80 -3.32
N ARG A 26 -2.86 -14.57 -3.09
CA ARG A 26 -1.80 -15.42 -3.68
C ARG A 26 -1.79 -16.85 -3.15
N ALA A 27 -2.38 -17.09 -1.98
CA ALA A 27 -2.51 -18.42 -1.40
C ALA A 27 -3.77 -19.16 -1.89
N GLU A 28 -4.74 -18.44 -2.46
CA GLU A 28 -5.91 -19.04 -3.10
C GLU A 28 -5.45 -19.80 -4.36
N ARG A 29 -5.68 -21.12 -4.38
CA ARG A 29 -5.27 -22.04 -5.47
C ARG A 29 -6.33 -22.20 -6.56
N ASP A 30 -7.15 -21.17 -6.78
CA ASP A 30 -8.15 -21.25 -7.85
C ASP A 30 -7.47 -21.06 -9.21
N TYR A 31 -7.86 -21.91 -10.17
CA TYR A 31 -7.39 -21.87 -11.54
C TYR A 31 -7.78 -20.51 -12.14
N ASP A 32 -6.80 -19.64 -12.36
CA ASP A 32 -6.97 -18.30 -12.96
C ASP A 32 -7.23 -18.40 -14.47
N ILE A 33 -8.34 -19.04 -14.84
CA ILE A 33 -8.69 -19.43 -16.22
C ILE A 33 -8.80 -18.20 -17.14
N ALA A 34 -9.14 -17.04 -16.58
CA ALA A 34 -9.38 -15.79 -17.32
C ALA A 34 -8.37 -14.66 -16.99
N GLY A 35 -7.38 -14.88 -16.11
CA GLY A 35 -6.44 -13.84 -15.69
C GLY A 35 -7.04 -12.79 -14.73
N GLU A 36 -8.26 -12.99 -14.25
CA GLU A 36 -8.96 -12.06 -13.36
C GLU A 36 -8.24 -11.95 -12.01
N GLN A 37 -7.70 -13.05 -11.50
CA GLN A 37 -6.93 -13.04 -10.26
C GLN A 37 -5.58 -12.34 -10.47
N ALA A 38 -4.89 -12.59 -11.58
CA ALA A 38 -3.68 -11.88 -11.93
C ALA A 38 -3.90 -10.36 -12.02
N GLN A 39 -4.99 -9.92 -12.66
CA GLN A 39 -5.35 -8.49 -12.74
C GLN A 39 -5.62 -7.88 -11.36
N ARG A 40 -6.37 -8.59 -10.50
CA ARG A 40 -6.66 -8.14 -9.14
C ARG A 40 -5.39 -8.03 -8.30
N VAL A 41 -4.50 -9.02 -8.39
CA VAL A 41 -3.20 -9.02 -7.70
C VAL A 41 -2.35 -7.85 -8.19
N GLN A 42 -2.31 -7.60 -9.51
CA GLN A 42 -1.56 -6.48 -10.07
C GLN A 42 -2.09 -5.14 -9.56
N MET A 43 -3.40 -4.93 -9.57
CA MET A 43 -4.02 -3.70 -9.10
C MET A 43 -3.72 -3.44 -7.61
N LEU A 44 -3.94 -4.45 -6.77
CA LEU A 44 -3.63 -4.34 -5.33
C LEU A 44 -2.13 -4.13 -5.08
N TYR A 45 -1.25 -4.75 -5.87
CA TYR A 45 0.18 -4.56 -5.74
C TYR A 45 0.62 -3.14 -6.12
N THR A 46 0.05 -2.57 -7.17
CA THR A 46 0.27 -1.16 -7.52
C THR A 46 -0.16 -0.24 -6.39
N MET A 47 -1.37 -0.43 -5.85
CA MET A 47 -1.88 0.39 -4.74
C MET A 47 -1.00 0.30 -3.48
N TYR A 48 -0.50 -0.91 -3.17
CA TYR A 48 0.45 -1.12 -2.07
C TYR A 48 1.71 -0.26 -2.24
N LEU A 49 2.30 -0.25 -3.43
CA LEU A 49 3.49 0.53 -3.72
C LEU A 49 3.22 2.04 -3.66
N GLU A 50 2.09 2.49 -4.20
CA GLU A 50 1.68 3.89 -4.14
C GLU A 50 1.50 4.37 -2.70
N CYS A 51 0.88 3.56 -1.85
CA CYS A 51 0.73 3.84 -0.43
C CYS A 51 2.08 3.93 0.28
N LEU A 52 2.99 2.97 0.04
CA LEU A 52 4.34 3.01 0.63
C LEU A 52 5.11 4.26 0.24
N VAL A 53 5.17 4.56 -1.06
CA VAL A 53 5.90 5.73 -1.58
C VAL A 53 5.33 7.01 -1.00
N THR A 54 4.01 7.14 -0.99
CA THR A 54 3.33 8.33 -0.46
C THR A 54 3.55 8.48 1.04
N GLY A 55 3.36 7.42 1.82
CA GLY A 55 3.56 7.41 3.27
C GLY A 55 4.99 7.81 3.66
N HIS A 56 6.00 7.23 3.01
CA HIS A 56 7.40 7.60 3.24
C HIS A 56 7.72 9.04 2.81
N ALA A 57 7.16 9.51 1.69
CA ALA A 57 7.36 10.88 1.23
C ALA A 57 6.78 11.91 2.23
N LEU A 58 5.59 11.64 2.75
CA LEU A 58 4.93 12.46 3.76
C LEU A 58 5.74 12.48 5.06
N GLN A 59 6.15 11.33 5.59
CA GLN A 59 6.97 11.28 6.80
C GLN A 59 8.32 12.00 6.63
N LYS A 60 8.97 11.83 5.47
CA LYS A 60 10.22 12.54 5.15
C LYS A 60 10.02 14.05 5.13
N ARG A 61 8.90 14.52 4.58
CA ARG A 61 8.53 15.94 4.56
C ARG A 61 8.23 16.46 5.97
N GLY A 62 7.46 15.72 6.76
CA GLY A 62 7.14 16.06 8.15
C GLY A 62 8.40 16.20 9.00
N ARG A 63 9.33 15.25 8.91
CA ARG A 63 10.62 15.31 9.63
C ARG A 63 11.46 16.53 9.26
N ARG A 64 11.46 16.95 7.98
CA ARG A 64 12.16 18.16 7.53
C ARG A 64 11.52 19.46 8.00
N ALA A 65 10.22 19.47 8.25
CA ALA A 65 9.49 20.65 8.71
C ALA A 65 9.65 20.91 10.22
N VAL A 66 10.10 19.90 10.97
CA VAL A 66 10.32 19.95 12.43
C VAL A 66 11.81 20.09 12.79
N SER A 67 12.70 19.94 11.82
CA SER A 67 14.15 20.16 11.96
C SER A 67 14.54 21.60 11.67
#